data_AF-A0A1B6G5U4-F1
#
_entry.id   AF-A0A1B6G5U4-F1
#
_cell.length_a   1.000
_cell.length_b   1.000
_cell.length_c   1.000
_cell.angle_alpha   90.00
_cell.angle_beta   90.00
_cell.angle_gamma   90.00
#
_symmetry.space_group_name_H-M   'P 1'
#
loop_
_entity.id
_entity.type
_entity.pdbx_description
1 polymer ?
#
loop_
_entity_poly.entity_id
_entity_poly.type
_entity_poly.pdbx_seq_one_letter_code
_entity_poly.pdbx_strand_id
1 'polypeptide(L)'
;YKLHRETYYMTIDYIDRYLSSQVDVPKQQLQLIGITCLQLATKNEEIYPPKMQEYAYVTDGACTESEIITKEIVICKALDWRLNPVTPISWLKTFLQICYNDKARHSLGFMYPQFSPTIFSRVAHLLNLCTLDTSSLRFSYSTLAASALYLALNPHLATHASGLSEEDLAACVDWMTPFWEVLKEEVPEYTKNFSKLLAGVTKTTMLDDSFNLQKHDISLSLLDSALSEAAKRTPSCLMTPPSSNKKNCTQDLTYT
;
A
#
# COMPACT_ATOMS: atom_id res chain seq x y z
N TYR A 1 10.35 -12.77 11.13
CA TYR A 1 10.40 -11.42 11.73
C TYR A 1 9.10 -10.93 12.35
N LYS A 2 7.90 -11.25 11.80
CA LYS A 2 6.59 -10.85 12.40
C LYS A 2 6.54 -9.35 12.76
N LEU A 3 6.94 -8.50 11.81
CA LEU A 3 6.94 -7.04 11.99
C LEU A 3 5.53 -6.47 11.87
N HIS A 4 5.31 -5.30 12.45
CA HIS A 4 4.04 -4.59 12.34
C HIS A 4 3.81 -4.07 10.92
N ARG A 5 2.53 -3.90 10.54
CA ARG A 5 2.13 -3.21 9.30
C ARG A 5 2.65 -1.78 9.28
N GLU A 6 2.67 -1.10 10.43
CA GLU A 6 3.21 0.25 10.56
C GLU A 6 4.67 0.31 10.09
N THR A 7 5.52 -0.59 10.59
CA THR A 7 6.90 -0.77 10.14
C THR A 7 7.02 -0.94 8.62
N TYR A 8 6.14 -1.72 8.00
CA TYR A 8 6.11 -1.89 6.54
C TYR A 8 5.80 -0.58 5.81
N TYR A 9 4.77 0.16 6.24
CA TYR A 9 4.42 1.44 5.61
C TYR A 9 5.46 2.53 5.85
N MET A 10 6.09 2.58 7.02
CA MET A 10 7.23 3.47 7.28
C MET A 10 8.41 3.14 6.36
N THR A 11 8.66 1.84 6.13
CA THR A 11 9.69 1.40 5.19
C THR A 11 9.42 1.89 3.77
N ILE A 12 8.17 1.78 3.29
CA ILE A 12 7.76 2.31 1.97
C ILE A 12 7.96 3.82 1.91
N ASP A 13 7.45 4.56 2.90
CA ASP A 13 7.61 6.03 2.98
C ASP A 13 9.08 6.45 2.88
N TYR A 14 9.96 5.76 3.63
CA TYR A 14 11.40 6.05 3.59
C TYR A 14 12.01 5.75 2.22
N ILE A 15 11.67 4.62 1.60
CA ILE A 15 12.16 4.25 0.27
C ILE A 15 11.73 5.30 -0.75
N ASP A 16 10.44 5.64 -0.81
CA ASP A 16 9.89 6.53 -1.83
C ASP A 16 10.44 7.95 -1.67
N ARG A 17 10.48 8.49 -0.44
CA ARG A 17 11.03 9.82 -0.17
C ARG A 17 12.54 9.87 -0.43
N TYR A 18 13.27 8.82 -0.04
CA TYR A 18 14.70 8.75 -0.31
C TYR A 18 14.95 8.73 -1.82
N LEU A 19 14.34 7.80 -2.55
CA LEU A 19 14.52 7.68 -4.01
C LEU A 19 14.09 8.94 -4.76
N SER A 20 13.04 9.63 -4.31
CA SER A 20 12.60 10.91 -4.89
C SER A 20 13.65 12.03 -4.77
N SER A 21 14.60 11.92 -3.84
CA SER A 21 15.68 12.89 -3.64
C SER A 21 16.98 12.51 -4.36
N GLN A 22 17.06 11.31 -4.94
CA GLN A 22 18.26 10.80 -5.60
C GLN A 22 18.14 10.87 -7.12
N VAL A 23 19.27 10.92 -7.81
CA VAL A 23 19.37 10.88 -9.27
C VAL A 23 20.16 9.64 -9.68
N ASP A 24 19.70 8.92 -10.70
CA ASP A 24 20.37 7.76 -11.30
C ASP A 24 20.79 6.65 -10.32
N VAL A 25 19.85 6.21 -9.47
CA VAL A 25 20.10 5.11 -8.53
C VAL A 25 20.25 3.77 -9.28
N PRO A 26 21.41 3.07 -9.16
CA PRO A 26 21.58 1.78 -9.81
C PRO A 26 20.67 0.71 -9.22
N LYS A 27 20.13 -0.18 -10.06
CA LYS A 27 19.25 -1.29 -9.65
C LYS A 27 19.84 -2.13 -8.51
N GLN A 28 21.16 -2.35 -8.54
CA GLN A 28 21.89 -3.15 -7.54
C GLN A 28 21.86 -2.51 -6.14
N GLN A 29 21.64 -1.20 -6.03
CA GLN A 29 21.53 -0.52 -4.74
C GLN A 29 20.14 -0.65 -4.10
N LEU A 30 19.12 -1.07 -4.84
CA LEU A 30 17.74 -1.10 -4.34
C LEU A 30 17.57 -2.05 -3.15
N GLN A 31 18.27 -3.20 -3.14
CA GLN A 31 18.20 -4.13 -2.01
C GLN A 31 18.84 -3.54 -0.75
N LEU A 32 19.99 -2.87 -0.90
CA LEU A 32 20.66 -2.18 0.20
C LEU A 32 19.78 -1.03 0.74
N ILE A 33 19.21 -0.21 -0.13
CA ILE A 33 18.30 0.88 0.27
C ILE A 33 17.09 0.30 1.01
N GLY A 34 16.44 -0.71 0.44
CA GLY A 34 15.23 -1.31 1.00
C GLY A 34 15.47 -1.94 2.38
N ILE A 35 16.54 -2.72 2.53
CA ILE A 35 16.85 -3.36 3.83
C ILE A 35 17.25 -2.32 4.89
N THR A 36 17.96 -1.26 4.50
CA THR A 36 18.32 -0.18 5.42
C THR A 36 17.09 0.64 5.83
N CYS A 37 16.18 0.96 4.91
CA CYS A 37 14.90 1.59 5.27
C CYS A 37 14.08 0.71 6.22
N LEU A 38 14.04 -0.61 6.00
CA LEU A 38 13.36 -1.54 6.90
C LEU A 38 13.99 -1.56 8.30
N GLN A 39 15.31 -1.55 8.38
CA GLN A 39 16.02 -1.44 9.67
C GLN A 39 15.73 -0.13 10.39
N LEU A 40 15.68 0.99 9.67
CA LEU A 40 15.32 2.28 10.25
C LEU A 40 13.90 2.26 10.82
N ALA A 41 12.95 1.70 10.05
CA ALA A 41 11.56 1.61 10.46
C ALA A 41 11.40 0.72 11.70
N THR A 42 12.04 -0.45 11.72
CA THR A 42 11.94 -1.36 12.87
C THR A 42 12.53 -0.76 14.14
N LYS A 43 13.65 -0.01 14.05
CA LYS A 43 14.22 0.68 15.22
C LYS A 43 13.29 1.76 15.78
N ASN A 44 12.41 2.31 14.96
CA ASN A 44 11.48 3.37 15.36
C ASN A 44 10.16 2.81 15.91
N GLU A 45 9.66 1.71 15.33
CA GLU A 45 8.32 1.17 15.64
C GLU A 45 8.34 -0.08 16.52
N GLU A 46 9.32 -0.96 16.39
CA GLU A 46 9.32 -2.24 17.10
C GLU A 46 9.90 -2.12 18.50
N ILE A 47 9.24 -2.74 19.50
CA ILE A 47 9.76 -2.81 20.88
C ILE A 47 11.11 -3.55 20.91
N TYR A 48 11.21 -4.63 20.12
CA TYR A 48 12.40 -5.46 20.00
C TYR A 48 12.75 -5.64 18.52
N PRO A 49 13.47 -4.69 17.92
CA PRO A 49 13.88 -4.82 16.53
C PRO A 49 14.84 -6.00 16.33
N PRO A 50 14.82 -6.67 15.16
CA PRO A 50 15.83 -7.65 14.78
C PRO A 50 17.26 -7.12 14.91
N LYS A 51 18.23 -8.01 15.12
CA LYS A 51 19.64 -7.64 15.20
C LYS A 51 20.19 -7.27 13.83
N MET A 52 21.25 -6.46 13.81
CA MET A 52 21.96 -6.04 12.58
C MET A 52 22.32 -7.24 11.67
N GLN A 53 22.82 -8.33 12.26
CA GLN A 53 23.17 -9.56 11.54
C GLN A 53 21.99 -10.16 10.77
N GLU A 54 20.76 -10.05 11.30
CA GLU A 54 19.57 -10.63 10.69
C GLU A 54 19.17 -9.89 9.42
N TYR A 55 19.41 -8.57 9.34
CA TYR A 55 19.20 -7.78 8.13
C TYR A 55 20.19 -8.13 7.03
N ALA A 56 21.48 -8.29 7.37
CA ALA A 56 22.47 -8.77 6.42
C ALA A 56 22.13 -10.20 5.95
N TYR A 57 21.75 -11.08 6.90
CA TYR A 57 21.38 -12.46 6.61
C TYR A 57 20.20 -12.60 5.63
N VAL A 58 19.11 -11.84 5.82
CA VAL A 58 17.93 -11.94 4.95
C VAL A 58 18.19 -11.42 3.52
N THR A 59 19.30 -10.72 3.30
CA THR A 59 19.72 -10.28 1.95
C THR A 59 20.52 -11.36 1.19
N ASP A 60 20.73 -12.53 1.78
CA ASP A 60 21.46 -13.66 1.17
C ASP A 60 22.87 -13.27 0.69
N GLY A 61 23.57 -12.48 1.52
CA GLY A 61 24.94 -12.03 1.24
C GLY A 61 25.06 -10.84 0.27
N ALA A 62 23.94 -10.32 -0.25
CA ALA A 62 23.94 -9.15 -1.13
C ALA A 62 24.24 -7.83 -0.40
N CYS A 63 24.02 -7.77 0.92
CA CYS A 63 24.32 -6.61 1.75
C CYS A 63 25.04 -7.03 3.03
N THR A 64 26.14 -6.33 3.35
CA THR A 64 26.91 -6.51 4.58
C THR A 64 26.43 -5.57 5.69
N GLU A 65 26.70 -5.91 6.95
CA GLU A 65 26.35 -5.06 8.10
C GLU A 65 26.95 -3.65 7.98
N SER A 66 28.19 -3.53 7.50
CA SER A 66 28.89 -2.25 7.33
C SER A 66 28.25 -1.38 6.25
N GLU A 67 27.80 -1.98 5.14
CA GLU A 67 27.08 -1.27 4.09
C GLU A 67 25.74 -0.74 4.60
N ILE A 68 25.01 -1.56 5.37
CA ILE A 68 23.73 -1.17 5.96
C ILE A 68 23.92 0.02 6.91
N ILE A 69 24.90 -0.04 7.81
CA ILE A 69 25.22 1.05 8.76
C ILE A 69 25.63 2.33 8.02
N THR A 70 26.44 2.20 6.96
CA THR A 70 26.88 3.36 6.18
C THR A 70 25.72 4.00 5.44
N LYS A 71 24.86 3.16 4.83
CA LYS A 71 23.68 3.62 4.10
C LYS A 71 22.65 4.25 5.03
N GLU A 72 22.53 3.78 6.27
CA GLU A 72 21.59 4.31 7.26
C GLU A 72 21.79 5.82 7.47
N ILE A 73 23.03 6.24 7.72
CA ILE A 73 23.35 7.66 7.93
C ILE A 73 23.07 8.50 6.67
N VAL A 74 23.29 7.93 5.48
CA VAL A 74 22.98 8.60 4.21
C VAL A 74 21.48 8.83 4.07
N ILE A 75 20.67 7.81 4.35
CA ILE A 75 19.20 7.90 4.29
C ILE A 75 18.68 8.89 5.34
N CYS A 76 19.13 8.81 6.60
CA CYS A 76 18.70 9.74 7.66
C CYS A 76 18.99 11.20 7.30
N LYS A 77 20.15 11.48 6.72
CA LYS A 77 20.51 12.84 6.27
C LYS A 77 19.67 13.29 5.08
N ALA A 78 19.45 12.42 4.09
CA ALA A 78 18.61 12.75 2.93
C ALA A 78 17.14 13.00 3.32
N LEU A 79 16.66 12.37 4.39
CA LEU A 79 15.30 12.57 4.91
C LEU A 79 15.20 13.70 5.96
N ASP A 80 16.26 14.46 6.20
CA ASP A 80 16.35 15.49 7.25
C ASP A 80 15.89 15.00 8.63
N TRP A 81 16.16 13.73 8.95
CA TRP A 81 15.72 13.06 10.19
C TRP A 81 14.20 13.06 10.40
N ARG A 82 13.40 13.33 9.37
CA ARG A 82 11.92 13.27 9.41
C ARG A 82 11.45 11.83 9.26
N LEU A 83 11.63 11.03 10.31
CA LEU A 83 11.38 9.58 10.33
C LEU A 83 10.04 9.19 10.98
N ASN A 84 9.11 10.13 11.20
CA ASN A 84 7.83 9.82 11.84
C ASN A 84 6.66 10.28 10.96
N PRO A 85 6.46 9.67 9.77
CA PRO A 85 5.31 9.97 8.91
C PRO A 85 4.01 9.44 9.53
N VAL A 86 2.87 10.06 9.18
CA VAL A 86 1.55 9.46 9.46
C VAL A 86 1.18 8.58 8.27
N THR A 87 1.34 7.26 8.42
CA THR A 87 1.18 6.29 7.34
C THR A 87 -0.28 6.03 6.93
N PRO A 88 -0.54 5.42 5.75
CA PRO A 88 -1.89 5.01 5.36
C PRO A 88 -2.57 4.07 6.37
N ILE A 89 -1.80 3.17 6.99
CA ILE A 89 -2.36 2.24 7.97
C ILE A 89 -2.72 2.95 9.28
N SER A 90 -1.94 3.95 9.70
CA SER A 90 -2.28 4.83 10.82
C SER A 90 -3.57 5.63 10.55
N TRP A 91 -3.73 6.20 9.36
CA TRP A 91 -4.99 6.87 8.96
C TRP A 91 -6.18 5.91 8.97
N LEU A 92 -6.03 4.69 8.46
CA LEU A 92 -7.07 3.69 8.47
C LEU A 92 -7.53 3.35 9.91
N LYS A 93 -6.60 3.15 10.84
CA LYS A 93 -6.92 2.90 12.26
C LYS A 93 -7.73 4.05 12.84
N THR A 94 -7.30 5.30 12.60
CA THR A 94 -8.02 6.50 13.01
C THR A 94 -9.45 6.53 12.47
N PHE A 95 -9.64 6.32 11.17
CA PHE A 95 -10.96 6.39 10.54
C PHE A 95 -11.91 5.30 11.03
N LEU A 96 -11.41 4.06 11.20
CA LEU A 96 -12.21 2.97 11.76
C LEU A 96 -12.59 3.24 13.22
N GLN A 97 -11.69 3.84 14.00
CA GLN A 97 -11.95 4.21 15.38
C GLN A 97 -13.04 5.30 15.50
N ILE A 98 -13.01 6.30 14.61
CA ILE A 98 -14.05 7.34 14.53
C ILE A 98 -15.41 6.69 14.22
N CYS A 99 -15.48 5.85 13.18
CA CYS A 99 -16.70 5.16 12.77
C CYS A 99 -17.34 4.32 13.88
N TYR A 100 -16.54 3.80 14.81
CA TYR A 100 -17.00 2.94 15.90
C TYR A 100 -17.44 3.75 17.14
N ASN A 101 -16.68 4.78 17.50
CA ASN A 101 -16.94 5.61 18.67
C ASN A 101 -18.30 6.34 18.59
N ASP A 102 -18.76 6.73 17.40
CA ASP A 102 -20.09 7.35 17.26
C ASP A 102 -21.24 6.43 17.68
N LYS A 103 -21.02 5.11 17.61
CA LYS A 103 -22.02 4.09 17.97
C LYS A 103 -21.90 3.66 19.42
N ALA A 104 -20.69 3.56 19.93
CA ALA A 104 -20.40 3.17 21.31
C ALA A 104 -20.27 4.42 22.18
N ARG A 105 -21.37 4.88 22.81
CA ARG A 105 -21.38 5.93 23.84
C ARG A 105 -20.66 5.50 25.16
N HIS A 106 -19.52 4.82 25.07
CA HIS A 106 -18.81 4.20 26.18
C HIS A 106 -17.40 4.76 26.39
N SER A 107 -17.01 4.83 27.67
CA SER A 107 -15.97 5.65 28.28
C SER A 107 -14.52 5.18 28.13
N LEU A 108 -14.21 4.22 27.24
CA LEU A 108 -12.84 3.69 27.09
C LEU A 108 -11.94 4.56 26.18
N GLY A 109 -12.52 5.60 25.57
CA GLY A 109 -11.80 6.62 24.82
C GLY A 109 -11.21 6.11 23.49
N PHE A 110 -10.61 7.04 22.74
CA PHE A 110 -9.94 6.80 21.46
C PHE A 110 -8.67 5.94 21.57
N MET A 111 -8.26 5.57 22.78
CA MET A 111 -6.95 4.97 23.08
C MET A 111 -6.87 3.48 22.75
N TYR A 112 -7.99 2.76 22.74
CA TYR A 112 -8.03 1.32 22.47
C TYR A 112 -8.76 1.04 21.15
N PRO A 113 -8.27 0.11 20.31
CA PRO A 113 -8.91 -0.22 19.04
C PRO A 113 -10.25 -0.91 19.28
N GLN A 114 -11.34 -0.26 18.88
CA GLN A 114 -12.71 -0.78 19.06
C GLN A 114 -13.33 -1.26 17.74
N PHE A 115 -12.57 -1.37 16.67
CA PHE A 115 -13.05 -1.81 15.36
C PHE A 115 -12.79 -3.29 15.10
N SER A 116 -13.49 -3.87 14.13
CA SER A 116 -13.32 -5.28 13.74
C SER A 116 -11.94 -5.53 13.10
N PRO A 117 -11.13 -6.48 13.62
CA PRO A 117 -9.85 -6.87 13.02
C PRO A 117 -9.98 -7.40 11.58
N THR A 118 -11.10 -8.04 11.26
CA THR A 118 -11.40 -8.55 9.92
C THR A 118 -11.59 -7.41 8.92
N ILE A 119 -12.34 -6.36 9.31
CA ILE A 119 -12.49 -5.16 8.49
C ILE A 119 -11.13 -4.52 8.27
N PHE A 120 -10.38 -4.29 9.35
CA PHE A 120 -9.05 -3.67 9.26
C PHE A 120 -8.13 -4.46 8.33
N SER A 121 -8.03 -5.77 8.50
CA SER A 121 -7.17 -6.63 7.66
C SER A 121 -7.58 -6.58 6.19
N ARG A 122 -8.88 -6.53 5.89
CA ARG A 122 -9.39 -6.41 4.52
C ARG A 122 -9.01 -5.09 3.87
N VAL A 123 -9.22 -3.97 4.54
CA VAL A 123 -8.88 -2.65 3.98
C VAL A 123 -7.36 -2.49 3.87
N ALA A 124 -6.62 -2.99 4.86
CA ALA A 124 -5.16 -3.02 4.82
C ALA A 124 -4.61 -3.88 3.67
N HIS A 125 -5.31 -4.96 3.30
CA HIS A 125 -4.95 -5.80 2.15
C HIS A 125 -5.11 -5.02 0.83
N LEU A 126 -6.18 -4.26 0.67
CA LEU A 126 -6.33 -3.34 -0.47
C LEU A 126 -5.22 -2.30 -0.51
N LEU A 127 -4.92 -1.65 0.62
CA LEU A 127 -3.87 -0.63 0.67
C LEU A 127 -2.49 -1.20 0.32
N ASN A 128 -2.14 -2.38 0.85
CA ASN A 128 -0.87 -3.03 0.56
C ASN A 128 -0.72 -3.32 -0.95
N LEU A 129 -1.81 -3.72 -1.64
CA LEU A 129 -1.78 -3.97 -3.08
C LEU A 129 -1.59 -2.64 -3.85
N CYS A 130 -2.29 -1.59 -3.43
CA CYS A 130 -2.21 -0.27 -4.03
C CYS A 130 -0.80 0.34 -3.90
N THR A 131 -0.11 0.12 -2.77
CA THR A 131 1.26 0.62 -2.56
C THR A 131 2.32 -0.03 -3.44
N LEU A 132 2.00 -1.13 -4.13
CA LEU A 132 2.91 -1.70 -5.12
C LEU A 132 2.92 -0.92 -6.44
N ASP A 133 1.88 -0.13 -6.73
CA ASP A 133 1.85 0.80 -7.86
C ASP A 133 2.35 2.18 -7.42
N THR A 134 3.42 2.66 -8.07
CA THR A 134 3.99 4.00 -7.86
C THR A 134 2.99 5.14 -8.10
N SER A 135 1.92 4.90 -8.86
CA SER A 135 0.87 5.90 -9.09
C SER A 135 0.11 6.25 -7.80
N SER A 136 0.19 5.42 -6.77
CA SER A 136 -0.37 5.69 -5.43
C SER A 136 0.20 6.98 -4.81
N LEU A 137 1.44 7.35 -5.14
CA LEU A 137 2.11 8.56 -4.64
C LEU A 137 1.47 9.87 -5.12
N ARG A 138 0.55 9.81 -6.10
CA ARG A 138 -0.26 10.96 -6.54
C ARG A 138 -1.28 11.39 -5.50
N PHE A 139 -1.59 10.53 -4.53
CA PHE A 139 -2.60 10.76 -3.51
C PHE A 139 -1.94 10.84 -2.14
N SER A 140 -2.52 11.67 -1.26
CA SER A 140 -2.06 11.71 0.14
C SER A 140 -2.39 10.41 0.86
N TYR A 141 -1.64 10.08 1.92
CA TYR A 141 -1.88 8.87 2.72
C TYR A 141 -3.27 8.84 3.37
N SER A 142 -3.83 9.99 3.74
CA SER A 142 -5.21 10.07 4.24
C SER A 142 -6.23 9.80 3.12
N THR A 143 -6.02 10.35 1.92
CA THR A 143 -6.86 10.11 0.74
C THR A 143 -6.84 8.63 0.33
N LEU A 144 -5.69 7.97 0.34
CA LEU A 144 -5.58 6.53 0.08
C LEU A 144 -6.37 5.71 1.10
N ALA A 145 -6.16 5.96 2.40
CA ALA A 145 -6.86 5.26 3.46
C ALA A 145 -8.38 5.47 3.42
N ALA A 146 -8.83 6.70 3.15
CA ALA A 146 -10.24 7.03 3.01
C ALA A 146 -10.88 6.39 1.78
N SER A 147 -10.18 6.37 0.63
CA SER A 147 -10.67 5.74 -0.60
C SER A 147 -10.75 4.22 -0.49
N ALA A 148 -9.77 3.60 0.20
CA ALA A 148 -9.82 2.17 0.50
C ALA A 148 -11.00 1.84 1.42
N LEU A 149 -11.28 2.69 2.41
CA LEU A 149 -12.43 2.57 3.30
C LEU A 149 -13.76 2.76 2.55
N TYR A 150 -13.80 3.71 1.62
CA TYR A 150 -14.95 4.02 0.75
C TYR A 150 -15.35 2.79 -0.06
N LEU A 151 -14.38 2.16 -0.73
CA LEU A 151 -14.58 0.99 -1.58
C LEU A 151 -14.92 -0.27 -0.78
N ALA A 152 -14.22 -0.49 0.34
CA ALA A 152 -14.34 -1.72 1.12
C ALA A 152 -15.56 -1.74 2.04
N LEU A 153 -16.05 -0.59 2.51
CA LEU A 153 -17.16 -0.51 3.46
C LEU A 153 -18.35 0.27 2.89
N ASN A 154 -18.29 1.60 2.98
CA ASN A 154 -19.39 2.48 2.57
C ASN A 154 -18.90 3.91 2.32
N PRO A 155 -19.36 4.57 1.24
CA PRO A 155 -19.08 5.97 0.94
C PRO A 155 -19.30 6.94 2.11
N HIS A 156 -20.45 6.82 2.79
CA HIS A 156 -20.85 7.72 3.86
C HIS A 156 -19.93 7.62 5.09
N LEU A 157 -19.43 6.43 5.40
CA LEU A 157 -18.52 6.24 6.53
C LEU A 157 -17.13 6.80 6.22
N ALA A 158 -16.67 6.62 4.98
CA ALA A 158 -15.40 7.15 4.55
C ALA A 158 -15.39 8.69 4.58
N THR A 159 -16.43 9.34 4.06
CA THR A 159 -16.56 10.81 4.08
C THR A 159 -16.74 11.33 5.51
N HIS A 160 -17.57 10.68 6.33
CA HIS A 160 -17.76 11.04 7.73
C HIS A 160 -16.45 10.96 8.54
N ALA A 161 -15.73 9.84 8.44
CA ALA A 161 -14.54 9.62 9.28
C ALA A 161 -13.31 10.40 8.81
N SER A 162 -13.18 10.64 7.50
CA SER A 162 -12.05 11.39 6.94
C SER A 162 -12.29 12.91 6.90
N GLY A 163 -13.56 13.34 6.87
CA GLY A 163 -13.93 14.73 6.62
C GLY A 163 -13.74 15.18 5.16
N LEU A 164 -13.38 14.28 4.25
CA LEU A 164 -13.21 14.55 2.82
C LEU A 164 -14.54 14.41 2.08
N SER A 165 -14.77 15.25 1.06
CA SER A 165 -15.95 15.14 0.21
C SER A 165 -15.82 13.97 -0.78
N GLU A 166 -16.93 13.54 -1.38
CA GLU A 166 -16.88 12.52 -2.44
C GLU A 166 -16.10 13.01 -3.67
N GLU A 167 -16.13 14.32 -3.96
CA GLU A 167 -15.36 14.94 -5.04
C GLU A 167 -13.85 14.85 -4.78
N ASP A 168 -13.41 15.07 -3.53
CA ASP A 168 -12.00 14.95 -3.13
C ASP A 168 -11.49 13.50 -3.27
N LEU A 169 -12.37 12.53 -3.03
CA LEU A 169 -12.04 11.10 -3.09
C LEU A 169 -12.17 10.51 -4.49
N ALA A 170 -13.00 11.09 -5.37
CA ALA A 170 -13.38 10.52 -6.66
C ALA A 170 -12.20 10.01 -7.49
N ALA A 171 -11.17 10.86 -7.69
CA ALA A 171 -10.01 10.49 -8.50
C ALA A 171 -9.22 9.30 -7.92
N CYS A 172 -9.11 9.22 -6.59
CA CYS A 172 -8.40 8.13 -5.93
C CYS A 172 -9.25 6.84 -5.89
N VAL A 173 -10.56 6.97 -5.68
CA VAL A 173 -11.51 5.85 -5.72
C VAL A 173 -11.53 5.25 -7.12
N ASP A 174 -11.64 6.06 -8.18
CA ASP A 174 -11.64 5.61 -9.56
C ASP A 174 -10.35 4.85 -9.91
N TRP A 175 -9.19 5.40 -9.54
CA TRP A 175 -7.89 4.73 -9.72
C TRP A 175 -7.78 3.43 -8.90
N MET A 176 -8.32 3.39 -7.69
CA MET A 176 -8.23 2.25 -6.76
C MET A 176 -9.23 1.12 -7.08
N THR A 177 -10.30 1.41 -7.82
CA THR A 177 -11.40 0.47 -8.09
C THR A 177 -10.93 -0.83 -8.78
N PRO A 178 -10.03 -0.83 -9.78
CA PRO A 178 -9.53 -2.07 -10.41
C PRO A 178 -8.85 -3.01 -9.41
N PHE A 179 -8.03 -2.45 -8.51
CA PHE A 179 -7.37 -3.22 -7.44
C PHE A 179 -8.39 -3.85 -6.49
N TRP A 180 -9.46 -3.11 -6.19
CA TRP A 180 -10.53 -3.58 -5.34
C TRP A 180 -11.34 -4.71 -5.95
N GLU A 181 -11.67 -4.65 -7.25
CA GLU A 181 -12.41 -5.74 -7.91
C GLU A 181 -11.61 -7.05 -7.93
N VAL A 182 -10.32 -7.01 -8.28
CA VAL A 182 -9.47 -8.20 -8.27
C VAL A 182 -9.42 -8.84 -6.88
N LEU A 183 -9.30 -8.03 -5.82
CA LEU A 183 -9.26 -8.55 -4.45
C LEU A 183 -10.58 -9.16 -3.98
N LYS A 184 -11.74 -8.62 -4.41
CA LYS A 184 -13.04 -9.22 -4.08
C LYS A 184 -13.21 -10.60 -4.71
N GLU A 185 -12.72 -10.78 -5.93
CA GLU A 185 -12.80 -12.05 -6.65
C GLU A 185 -11.97 -13.13 -5.96
N GLU A 186 -10.80 -12.77 -5.43
CA GLU A 186 -9.95 -13.69 -4.67
C GLU A 186 -10.51 -14.05 -3.30
N VAL A 187 -11.19 -13.11 -2.62
CA VAL A 187 -11.70 -13.31 -1.27
C VAL A 187 -13.21 -13.03 -1.21
N PRO A 188 -14.07 -14.02 -1.55
CA PRO A 188 -15.52 -13.85 -1.57
C PRO A 188 -16.12 -13.39 -0.23
N GLU A 189 -15.44 -13.65 0.89
CA GLU A 189 -15.82 -13.17 2.22
C GLU A 189 -15.93 -11.64 2.31
N TYR A 190 -15.24 -10.90 1.42
CA TYR A 190 -15.35 -9.46 1.34
C TYR A 190 -16.73 -8.99 0.84
N THR A 191 -17.55 -9.85 0.25
CA THR A 191 -18.92 -9.50 -0.16
C THR A 191 -19.97 -9.65 0.96
N LYS A 192 -19.60 -10.19 2.12
CA LYS A 192 -20.55 -10.48 3.21
C LYS A 192 -21.02 -9.20 3.95
N ASN A 193 -22.28 -9.22 4.40
CA ASN A 193 -23.02 -8.07 4.93
C ASN A 193 -22.35 -7.33 6.11
N PHE A 194 -22.24 -6.00 5.94
CA PHE A 194 -21.65 -5.01 6.83
C PHE A 194 -22.23 -4.95 8.25
N SER A 195 -23.56 -5.12 8.40
CA SER A 195 -24.26 -4.97 9.70
C SER A 195 -23.82 -6.00 10.74
N LYS A 196 -23.36 -7.18 10.31
CA LYS A 196 -22.87 -8.23 11.22
C LYS A 196 -21.41 -8.02 11.64
N LEU A 197 -20.59 -7.38 10.81
CA LEU A 197 -19.15 -7.17 11.11
C LEU A 197 -18.89 -6.08 12.15
N LEU A 198 -19.76 -5.08 12.25
CA LEU A 198 -19.68 -4.06 13.31
C LEU A 198 -20.24 -4.51 14.67
N ALA A 199 -21.06 -5.56 14.69
CA ALA A 199 -21.73 -6.04 15.91
C ALA A 199 -20.81 -6.89 16.81
N GLY A 200 -19.56 -7.15 16.41
CA GLY A 200 -18.75 -8.25 16.93
C GLY A 200 -17.49 -7.87 17.69
N VAL A 201 -17.41 -6.72 18.37
CA VAL A 201 -16.23 -6.41 19.19
C VAL A 201 -16.46 -6.86 20.62
N THR A 202 -16.00 -8.08 20.91
CA THR A 202 -15.97 -8.63 22.27
C THR A 202 -14.68 -8.20 22.98
N LYS A 203 -14.69 -8.13 24.32
CA LYS A 203 -13.49 -7.80 25.13
C LYS A 203 -12.26 -8.66 24.78
N THR A 204 -12.44 -9.89 24.30
CA THR A 204 -11.38 -10.81 23.86
C THR A 204 -10.63 -10.30 22.61
N THR A 205 -11.31 -9.53 21.77
CA THR A 205 -10.75 -8.93 20.54
C THR A 205 -9.74 -7.81 20.86
N MET A 206 -9.83 -7.22 22.06
CA MET A 206 -8.96 -6.12 22.50
C MET A 206 -7.52 -6.56 22.83
N LEU A 207 -7.27 -7.86 22.94
CA LEU A 207 -5.97 -8.43 23.32
C LEU A 207 -5.25 -9.12 22.15
N ASP A 208 -5.94 -9.34 21.02
CA ASP A 208 -5.35 -10.00 19.86
C ASP A 208 -4.75 -8.96 18.91
N ASP A 209 -3.43 -8.76 19.01
CA ASP A 209 -2.69 -7.82 18.19
C ASP A 209 -2.27 -8.40 16.82
N SER A 210 -2.68 -9.64 16.51
CA SER A 210 -2.23 -10.35 15.30
C SER A 210 -2.63 -9.66 13.99
N PHE A 211 -3.68 -8.84 13.99
CA PHE A 211 -4.10 -8.06 12.83
C PHE A 211 -3.14 -6.92 12.49
N ASN A 212 -2.38 -6.44 13.47
CA ASN A 212 -1.35 -5.42 13.27
C ASN A 212 -0.05 -6.00 12.70
N LEU A 213 0.11 -7.32 12.64
CA LEU A 213 1.26 -7.96 12.02
C LEU A 213 1.15 -7.93 10.49
N GLN A 214 2.26 -7.60 9.83
CA GLN A 214 2.37 -7.61 8.38
C GLN A 214 2.34 -9.06 7.86
N LYS A 215 1.55 -9.29 6.82
CA LYS A 215 1.46 -10.56 6.09
C LYS A 215 2.02 -10.37 4.69
N HIS A 216 2.53 -11.45 4.09
CA HIS A 216 2.95 -11.48 2.70
C HIS A 216 1.89 -12.24 1.89
N ASP A 217 0.68 -11.68 1.85
CA ASP A 217 -0.50 -12.23 1.18
C ASP A 217 -0.70 -11.66 -0.24
N ILE A 218 0.00 -10.59 -0.60
CA ILE A 218 -0.07 -9.98 -1.93
C ILE A 218 1.08 -10.44 -2.80
N SER A 219 0.75 -10.84 -4.03
CA SER A 219 1.71 -11.18 -5.07
C SER A 219 1.74 -10.12 -6.17
N LEU A 220 2.85 -10.07 -6.91
CA LEU A 220 2.97 -9.25 -8.12
C LEU A 220 1.96 -9.68 -9.20
N SER A 221 1.51 -10.94 -9.22
CA SER A 221 0.47 -11.38 -10.15
C SER A 221 -0.89 -10.73 -9.90
N LEU A 222 -1.20 -10.38 -8.64
CA LEU A 222 -2.40 -9.61 -8.32
C LEU A 222 -2.28 -8.17 -8.81
N LEU A 223 -1.10 -7.59 -8.67
CA LEU A 223 -0.81 -6.27 -9.23
C LEU A 223 -0.98 -6.28 -10.76
N ASP A 224 -0.40 -7.26 -11.46
CA ASP A 224 -0.54 -7.39 -12.92
C ASP A 224 -2.00 -7.52 -13.36
N SER A 225 -2.79 -8.27 -12.58
CA SER A 225 -4.23 -8.45 -12.82
C SER A 225 -5.00 -7.14 -12.61
N ALA A 226 -4.69 -6.40 -11.55
CA ALA A 226 -5.31 -5.11 -11.26
C ALA A 226 -4.97 -4.04 -12.32
N LEU A 227 -3.71 -3.99 -12.76
CA LEU A 227 -3.27 -3.09 -13.82
C LEU A 227 -3.91 -3.44 -15.17
N SER A 228 -4.05 -4.74 -15.46
CA SER A 228 -4.78 -5.20 -16.65
C SER A 228 -6.26 -4.81 -16.62
N GLU A 229 -6.89 -4.89 -15.45
CA GLU A 229 -8.27 -4.45 -15.26
C GLU A 229 -8.43 -2.93 -15.38
N ALA A 230 -7.46 -2.15 -14.87
CA ALA A 230 -7.43 -0.70 -15.03
C ALA A 230 -7.33 -0.28 -16.51
N ALA A 231 -6.51 -0.99 -17.29
CA ALA A 231 -6.34 -0.72 -18.72
C ALA A 231 -7.64 -0.92 -19.52
N LYS A 232 -8.47 -1.91 -19.16
CA LYS A 232 -9.78 -2.15 -19.83
C LYS A 232 -10.78 -1.02 -19.59
N ARG A 233 -10.69 -0.32 -18.45
CA ARG A 233 -11.61 0.75 -18.06
C ARG A 233 -11.26 2.10 -18.67
N THR A 234 -10.03 2.26 -19.15
CA THR A 234 -9.62 3.46 -19.88
C THR A 234 -10.13 3.32 -21.32
N PRO A 235 -11.05 4.17 -21.80
CA PRO A 235 -11.52 4.08 -23.17
C PRO A 235 -10.33 4.26 -24.13
N SER A 236 -10.24 3.35 -25.11
CA SER A 236 -9.19 3.28 -26.13
C SER A 236 -9.20 4.51 -27.06
N CYS A 237 -8.65 5.63 -26.59
CA CYS A 237 -8.29 6.77 -27.42
C CYS A 237 -6.76 6.83 -27.58
N LEU A 238 -6.20 5.80 -28.21
CA LEU A 238 -4.83 5.84 -28.74
C LEU A 238 -4.87 5.23 -30.15
N MET A 239 -4.86 6.14 -31.12
CA MET A 239 -4.65 5.91 -32.54
C MET A 239 -3.57 4.83 -32.76
N THR A 240 -3.95 3.72 -33.39
CA THR A 240 -2.96 2.82 -33.99
C THR A 240 -2.28 3.55 -35.15
N PRO A 241 -0.94 3.62 -35.23
CA PRO A 241 -0.26 4.07 -36.44
C PRO A 241 -0.55 3.07 -37.57
N PRO A 242 -0.68 3.52 -38.84
CA PRO A 242 -0.92 2.60 -39.94
C PRO A 242 0.29 1.66 -40.11
N SER A 243 -0.01 0.38 -40.34
CA SER A 243 0.96 -0.69 -40.52
C SER A 243 1.83 -0.46 -41.76
N SER A 244 3.12 -0.22 -41.55
CA SER A 244 4.12 -0.17 -42.62
C SER A 244 4.54 -1.59 -42.97
N ASN A 245 3.73 -2.28 -43.77
CA ASN A 245 4.10 -3.53 -44.44
C ASN A 245 3.32 -3.70 -45.75
N LYS A 246 3.70 -2.90 -46.75
CA LYS A 246 3.62 -3.30 -48.15
C LYS A 246 5.01 -3.17 -48.76
N LYS A 247 5.80 -4.25 -48.63
CA LYS A 247 6.90 -4.51 -49.56
C LYS A 247 6.26 -4.79 -50.92
N ASN A 248 6.28 -3.81 -51.82
CA ASN A 248 6.14 -4.09 -53.25
C ASN A 248 7.43 -4.79 -53.69
N CYS A 249 7.37 -6.09 -53.92
CA CYS A 249 8.39 -6.82 -54.66
C CYS A 249 7.77 -8.01 -55.39
N THR A 250 7.61 -7.88 -56.71
CA THR A 250 7.83 -8.87 -57.78
C THR A 250 7.39 -8.17 -59.09
N GLN A 251 8.32 -7.79 -59.98
CA GLN A 251 8.85 -8.59 -61.11
C GLN A 251 7.72 -8.95 -62.11
N ASP A 252 7.76 -8.73 -63.42
CA ASP A 252 8.86 -8.60 -64.38
C ASP A 252 8.35 -8.04 -65.73
N LEU A 253 9.28 -7.43 -66.48
CA LEU A 253 9.51 -7.50 -67.95
C LEU A 253 8.32 -7.47 -68.93
N THR A 254 8.36 -6.54 -69.90
CA THR A 254 8.61 -6.88 -71.33
C THR A 254 8.82 -5.64 -72.21
N TYR A 255 9.72 -5.85 -73.18
CA TYR A 255 10.12 -4.97 -74.29
C TYR A 255 8.96 -4.59 -75.20
N THR A 256 8.84 -3.31 -75.59
CA THR A 256 9.06 -2.76 -76.95
C THR A 256 8.86 -1.25 -76.95
#